data_AF-A0A3M7IGG3-F1
#
_entry.id   AF-A0A3M7IGG3-F1
#
_cell.length_a   1.000
_cell.length_b   1.000
_cell.length_c   1.000
_cell.angle_alpha   90.00
_cell.angle_beta   90.00
_cell.angle_gamma   90.00
#
_symmetry.space_group_name_H-M   'P 1'
#
loop_
_entity.id
_entity.type
_entity.pdbx_description
1 polymer ?
#
loop_
_entity_poly.entity_id
_entity_poly.type
_entity_poly.pdbx_seq_one_letter_code
_entity_poly.pdbx_strand_id
1 'polypeptide(L)'
;MSMANVTNHGQIWNLLEDGNLFRPFEDGLLDDELHFAQMVSLMGPPPKQFVERSDRCRRYWDSEGNWIAATQIPNQTLETREMRLTGDDRDLLLALVRKILRWLPEERPSAEDLYQDKFVLQFMEEVESSA
;
A
#
# COMPACT_ATOMS: atom_id res chain seq x y z
N MET A 1 -10.81 12.85 -7.41
CA MET A 1 -9.99 12.37 -6.27
C MET A 1 -8.54 12.73 -6.55
N SER A 2 -7.87 13.49 -5.66
CA SER A 2 -6.46 13.84 -5.86
C SER A 2 -5.58 12.61 -5.62
N MET A 3 -4.61 12.37 -6.51
CA MET A 3 -3.60 11.29 -6.41
C MET A 3 -2.82 11.33 -5.09
N ALA A 4 -2.78 12.49 -4.41
CA ALA A 4 -2.19 12.68 -3.09
C ALA A 4 -2.83 11.85 -1.96
N ASN A 5 -4.07 11.38 -2.13
CA ASN A 5 -4.76 10.62 -1.08
C ASN A 5 -4.42 9.11 -1.10
N VAL A 6 -3.74 8.61 -2.13
CA VAL A 6 -3.24 7.23 -2.16
C VAL A 6 -1.82 7.15 -1.59
N THR A 7 -1.00 8.18 -1.79
CA THR A 7 0.38 8.26 -1.30
C THR A 7 0.51 8.44 0.21
N ASN A 8 -0.44 9.09 0.89
CA ASN A 8 -0.30 9.41 2.33
C ASN A 8 -0.40 8.20 3.29
N HIS A 9 -0.77 7.00 2.83
CA HIS A 9 -1.01 5.85 3.72
C HIS A 9 0.10 4.80 3.72
N GLY A 10 1.13 4.95 2.88
CA GLY A 10 2.38 4.18 2.99
C GLY A 10 3.25 4.58 4.18
N GLN A 11 2.86 5.61 4.96
CA GLN A 11 3.64 6.12 6.08
C GLN A 11 3.90 5.07 7.17
N ILE A 12 2.95 4.16 7.44
CA ILE A 12 3.20 3.05 8.38
C ILE A 12 4.30 2.11 7.87
N TRP A 13 4.34 1.81 6.57
CA TRP A 13 5.42 1.01 5.99
C TRP A 13 6.76 1.74 6.09
N ASN A 14 6.78 3.04 5.78
CA ASN A 14 8.01 3.84 5.87
C ASN A 14 8.53 3.99 7.31
N LEU A 15 7.67 3.84 8.32
CA LEU A 15 8.06 3.86 9.72
C LEU A 15 8.67 2.51 10.17
N LEU A 16 8.28 1.41 9.51
CA LEU A 16 8.65 0.05 9.91
C LEU A 16 9.80 -0.51 9.07
N GLU A 17 9.82 -0.20 7.79
CA GLU A 17 10.86 -0.58 6.83
C GLU A 17 11.71 0.64 6.46
N ASP A 18 13.03 0.45 6.35
CA ASP A 18 14.02 1.50 6.02
C ASP A 18 13.97 1.87 4.52
N GLY A 19 12.77 2.17 4.03
CA GLY A 19 12.51 2.49 2.63
C GLY A 19 11.03 2.69 2.30
N ASN A 20 10.78 3.53 1.29
CA ASN A 20 9.42 3.78 0.85
C ASN A 20 8.77 2.52 0.25
N LEU A 21 7.53 2.22 0.65
CA LEU A 21 6.73 1.14 0.04
C LEU A 21 6.54 1.36 -1.46
N PHE A 22 6.38 2.61 -1.88
CA PHE A 22 6.35 2.94 -3.30
C PHE A 22 7.57 3.81 -3.62
N ARG A 23 8.25 3.48 -4.71
CA ARG A 23 9.35 4.28 -5.25
C ARG A 23 8.96 4.75 -6.65
N PRO A 24 7.99 5.66 -6.77
CA PRO A 24 7.43 6.08 -8.05
C PRO A 24 8.23 7.24 -8.66
N PHE A 25 9.56 7.17 -8.63
CA PHE A 25 10.40 8.26 -9.10
C PHE A 25 11.37 7.75 -10.15
N GLU A 26 11.31 8.38 -11.33
CA GLU A 26 12.28 8.24 -12.40
C GLU A 26 12.93 9.62 -12.60
N ASP A 27 14.26 9.68 -12.56
CA ASP A 27 15.05 10.93 -12.63
C ASP A 27 14.60 12.04 -11.66
N GLY A 28 14.06 11.65 -10.49
CA GLY A 28 13.59 12.58 -9.46
C GLY A 28 12.20 13.17 -9.71
N LEU A 29 11.52 12.77 -10.78
CA LEU A 29 10.14 13.17 -11.09
C LEU A 29 9.17 12.05 -10.72
N LEU A 30 7.98 12.44 -10.23
CA LEU A 30 6.91 11.49 -9.94
C LEU A 30 6.41 10.86 -11.25
N ASP A 31 6.53 9.55 -11.34
CA ASP A 31 5.97 8.74 -12.42
C ASP A 31 4.73 7.99 -11.93
N ASP A 32 3.56 8.47 -12.36
CA ASP A 32 2.27 7.85 -12.05
C ASP A 32 2.15 6.43 -12.60
N GLU A 33 2.72 6.15 -13.78
CA GLU A 33 2.61 4.85 -14.44
C GLU A 33 3.37 3.79 -13.64
N LEU A 34 4.63 4.09 -13.30
CA LEU A 34 5.45 3.26 -12.42
C LEU A 34 4.80 3.09 -11.04
N HIS A 35 4.21 4.15 -10.49
CA HIS A 35 3.52 4.07 -9.21
C HIS A 35 2.36 3.07 -9.27
N PHE A 36 1.51 3.18 -10.27
CA PHE A 36 0.37 2.29 -10.42
C PHE A 36 0.80 0.85 -10.69
N ALA A 37 1.85 0.62 -11.48
CA ALA A 37 2.41 -0.71 -11.69
C ALA A 37 2.86 -1.34 -10.36
N GLN A 38 3.54 -0.57 -9.49
CA GLN A 38 3.94 -1.03 -8.15
C GLN A 38 2.73 -1.30 -7.24
N MET A 39 1.71 -0.45 -7.26
CA MET A 39 0.47 -0.66 -6.52
C MET A 39 -0.24 -1.93 -6.95
N VAL A 40 -0.45 -2.13 -8.26
CA VAL A 40 -1.10 -3.33 -8.81
C VAL A 40 -0.36 -4.60 -8.40
N SER A 41 0.97 -4.56 -8.42
CA SER A 41 1.78 -5.69 -7.97
C SER A 41 1.53 -6.08 -6.51
N LEU A 42 1.40 -5.11 -5.60
CA LEU A 42 1.29 -5.37 -4.16
C LEU A 42 -0.15 -5.53 -3.67
N MET A 43 -1.10 -4.86 -4.33
CA MET A 43 -2.50 -4.79 -3.92
C MET A 43 -3.44 -5.59 -4.83
N GLY A 44 -2.94 -6.09 -5.97
CA GLY A 44 -3.78 -6.60 -7.04
C GLY A 44 -4.43 -5.48 -7.88
N PRO A 45 -5.19 -5.85 -8.93
CA PRO A 45 -5.84 -4.87 -9.81
C PRO A 45 -6.82 -3.97 -9.06
N PRO A 46 -6.95 -2.69 -9.45
CA PRO A 46 -7.92 -1.79 -8.83
C PRO A 46 -9.37 -2.23 -9.12
N PRO A 47 -10.32 -1.94 -8.22
CA PRO A 47 -11.73 -2.09 -8.53
C PRO A 47 -12.15 -1.10 -9.62
N LYS A 48 -13.14 -1.47 -10.44
CA LYS A 48 -13.62 -0.65 -11.57
C LYS A 48 -14.01 0.77 -11.14
N GLN A 49 -14.64 0.90 -9.98
CA GLN A 49 -15.01 2.19 -9.41
C GLN A 49 -13.81 3.12 -9.23
N PHE A 50 -12.62 2.59 -8.90
CA PHE A 50 -11.40 3.40 -8.80
C PHE A 50 -10.99 3.96 -10.17
N VAL A 51 -10.99 3.11 -11.20
CA VAL A 51 -10.64 3.49 -12.58
C VAL A 51 -11.61 4.55 -13.11
N GLU A 52 -12.91 4.38 -12.84
CA GLU A 52 -13.96 5.30 -13.31
C GLU A 52 -13.97 6.66 -12.59
N ARG A 53 -13.36 6.79 -11.40
CA ARG A 53 -13.29 8.06 -10.64
C ARG A 53 -12.39 9.11 -11.27
N SER A 54 -11.59 8.78 -12.29
CA SER A 54 -10.64 9.71 -12.91
C SER A 54 -10.35 9.39 -14.37
N ASP A 55 -10.53 10.38 -15.24
CA ASP A 55 -10.20 10.26 -16.66
C ASP A 55 -8.70 10.00 -16.90
N ARG A 56 -7.83 10.35 -15.95
CA ARG A 56 -6.38 10.06 -16.03
C ARG A 56 -6.11 8.55 -16.02
N CYS A 57 -6.96 7.75 -15.37
CA CYS A 57 -6.79 6.30 -15.30
C CYS A 57 -6.93 5.62 -16.67
N ARG A 58 -7.65 6.25 -17.62
CA ARG A 58 -7.80 5.74 -19.00
C ARG A 58 -6.48 5.68 -19.79
N ARG A 59 -5.39 6.26 -19.25
CA ARG A 59 -4.04 6.13 -19.81
C ARG A 59 -3.38 4.79 -19.47
N TYR A 60 -3.80 4.15 -18.38
CA TYR A 60 -3.13 2.97 -17.82
C TYR A 60 -4.04 1.74 -17.77
N TRP A 61 -5.36 1.93 -17.78
CA TRP A 61 -6.35 0.86 -17.87
C TRP A 61 -7.36 1.09 -18.99
N ASP A 62 -7.82 0.01 -19.61
CA ASP A 62 -8.96 0.04 -20.53
C ASP A 62 -10.31 0.11 -19.80
N SER A 63 -11.41 0.12 -20.56
CA SER A 63 -12.77 0.18 -20.01
C SER A 63 -13.21 -1.07 -19.24
N GLU A 64 -12.52 -2.20 -19.44
CA GLU A 64 -12.76 -3.45 -18.72
C GLU A 64 -11.91 -3.52 -17.43
N GLY A 65 -10.96 -2.61 -17.25
CA GLY A 65 -10.07 -2.55 -16.09
C GLY A 65 -8.76 -3.31 -16.30
N ASN A 66 -8.44 -3.72 -17.53
CA ASN A 66 -7.18 -4.38 -17.83
C ASN A 66 -6.05 -3.36 -17.93
N TRP A 67 -4.86 -3.72 -17.43
CA TRP A 67 -3.65 -2.89 -17.55
C TRP A 67 -3.19 -2.80 -19.01
N ILE A 68 -3.05 -1.58 -19.52
CA ILE A 68 -2.66 -1.28 -20.91
C ILE A 68 -1.40 -0.40 -21.01
N ALA A 69 -0.83 0.01 -19.88
CA ALA A 69 0.38 0.84 -19.86
C ALA A 69 1.61 0.05 -20.31
N ALA A 70 2.63 0.75 -20.81
CA ALA A 70 3.84 0.12 -21.33
C ALA A 70 4.73 -0.45 -20.21
N THR A 71 4.67 0.17 -19.03
CA THR A 71 5.41 -0.24 -17.84
C THR A 71 4.93 -1.62 -17.39
N GLN A 72 5.89 -2.53 -17.24
CA GLN A 72 5.59 -3.86 -16.72
C GLN A 72 5.25 -3.78 -15.23
N ILE A 73 4.22 -4.53 -14.84
CA ILE A 73 3.91 -4.73 -13.42
C ILE A 73 5.06 -5.54 -12.81
N PRO A 74 5.77 -5.00 -11.79
CA PRO A 74 6.88 -5.71 -11.18
C PRO A 74 6.40 -7.02 -10.52
N ASN A 75 7.23 -8.06 -10.54
CA ASN A 75 6.94 -9.28 -9.80
C ASN A 75 7.46 -9.18 -8.37
N GLN A 76 6.59 -8.82 -7.44
CA GLN A 76 6.91 -8.63 -6.02
C GLN A 76 5.67 -8.83 -5.15
N THR A 77 5.90 -9.07 -3.87
CA THR A 77 4.89 -9.23 -2.84
C THR A 77 5.30 -8.45 -1.59
N LEU A 78 4.38 -8.25 -0.65
CA LEU A 78 4.72 -7.68 0.65
C LEU A 78 5.71 -8.59 1.39
N GLU A 79 5.54 -9.91 1.30
CA GLU A 79 6.43 -10.92 1.88
C GLU A 79 7.87 -10.80 1.39
N THR A 80 8.07 -10.58 0.09
CA THR A 80 9.42 -10.45 -0.50
C THR A 80 10.10 -9.13 -0.12
N ARG A 81 9.34 -8.16 0.39
CA ARG A 81 9.83 -6.82 0.73
C ARG A 81 10.05 -6.63 2.22
N GLU A 82 9.36 -7.39 3.04
CA GLU A 82 9.58 -7.42 4.48
C GLU A 82 10.87 -8.19 4.79
N MET A 83 11.90 -7.45 5.22
CA MET A 83 13.24 -7.99 5.42
C MET A 83 13.68 -8.01 6.89
N ARG A 84 12.89 -7.41 7.80
CA ARG A 84 13.27 -7.17 9.19
C ARG A 84 12.65 -8.16 10.16
N LEU A 85 11.36 -8.41 10.01
CA LEU A 85 10.59 -9.27 10.90
C LEU A 85 10.55 -10.71 10.37
N THR A 86 10.43 -11.66 11.29
CA THR A 86 10.28 -13.09 10.98
C THR A 86 9.21 -13.71 11.88
N GLY A 87 8.70 -14.89 11.51
CA GLY A 87 7.68 -15.59 12.30
C GLY A 87 6.37 -14.80 12.44
N ASP A 88 5.75 -14.88 13.61
CA ASP A 88 4.42 -14.33 13.88
C ASP A 88 4.37 -12.80 13.73
N ASP A 89 5.42 -12.07 14.15
CA ASP A 89 5.49 -10.61 14.03
C ASP A 89 5.42 -10.15 12.57
N ARG A 90 6.12 -10.89 11.69
CA ARG A 90 6.07 -10.64 10.25
C ARG A 90 4.65 -10.81 9.73
N ASP A 91 4.00 -11.90 10.11
CA ASP A 91 2.68 -12.23 9.60
C ASP A 91 1.62 -11.23 10.11
N LEU A 92 1.76 -10.75 11.36
CA LEU A 92 0.94 -9.67 11.93
C LEU A 92 1.15 -8.33 11.20
N LEU A 93 2.39 -7.95 10.90
CA LEU A 93 2.68 -6.74 10.13
C LEU A 93 2.05 -6.80 8.74
N LEU A 94 2.28 -7.91 8.02
CA LEU A 94 1.74 -8.10 6.67
C LEU A 94 0.21 -8.06 6.68
N ALA A 95 -0.44 -8.60 7.72
CA ALA A 95 -1.88 -8.51 7.90
C ALA A 95 -2.36 -7.06 8.12
N LEU A 96 -1.67 -6.29 8.96
CA LEU A 96 -1.96 -4.87 9.19
C LEU A 96 -1.81 -4.06 7.89
N VAL A 97 -0.70 -4.22 7.17
CA VAL A 97 -0.43 -3.51 5.92
C VAL A 97 -1.51 -3.79 4.87
N ARG A 98 -1.96 -5.04 4.74
CA ARG A 98 -3.06 -5.42 3.84
C ARG A 98 -4.40 -4.76 4.20
N LYS A 99 -4.65 -4.46 5.46
CA LYS A 99 -5.85 -3.71 5.87
C LYS A 99 -5.76 -2.25 5.42
N ILE A 100 -4.58 -1.65 5.55
CA ILE A 100 -4.32 -0.23 5.23
C ILE A 100 -4.28 0.00 3.71
N LEU A 101 -3.65 -0.90 2.97
CA LEU A 101 -3.48 -0.79 1.52
C LEU A 101 -4.77 -1.12 0.78
N ARG A 102 -5.64 -0.12 0.67
CA ARG A 102 -6.88 -0.16 -0.13
C ARG A 102 -6.88 0.88 -1.23
N TRP A 103 -7.36 0.45 -2.40
CA TRP A 103 -7.54 1.30 -3.57
C TRP A 103 -8.54 2.42 -3.30
N LEU A 104 -9.69 2.06 -2.71
CA LEU A 104 -10.70 3.02 -2.30
C LEU A 104 -10.39 3.51 -0.89
N PRO A 105 -10.33 4.84 -0.66
CA PRO A 105 -10.06 5.35 0.67
C PRO A 105 -11.19 5.04 1.66
N GLU A 106 -12.42 4.83 1.18
CA GLU A 106 -13.56 4.47 2.02
C GLU A 106 -13.49 3.04 2.58
N GLU A 107 -12.65 2.18 2.01
CA GLU A 107 -12.40 0.82 2.50
C GLU A 107 -11.29 0.77 3.56
N ARG A 108 -10.61 1.89 3.80
CA ARG A 108 -9.50 1.93 4.75
C ARG A 108 -10.03 1.98 6.18
N PRO A 109 -9.41 1.22 7.10
CA PRO A 109 -9.73 1.31 8.52
C PRO A 109 -9.44 2.71 9.06
N SER A 110 -10.19 3.13 10.08
CA SER A 110 -9.90 4.35 10.81
C SER A 110 -8.64 4.20 11.67
N ALA A 111 -8.09 5.31 12.17
CA ALA A 111 -6.97 5.25 13.11
C ALA A 111 -7.34 4.50 14.40
N GLU A 112 -8.59 4.59 14.84
CA GLU A 112 -9.11 3.87 16.01
C GLU A 112 -9.15 2.36 15.74
N ASP A 113 -9.61 1.92 14.55
CA ASP A 113 -9.58 0.50 14.17
C ASP A 113 -8.15 -0.04 14.11
N LEU A 114 -7.20 0.76 13.60
CA LEU A 114 -5.80 0.38 13.52
C LEU A 114 -5.14 0.29 14.89
N TYR A 115 -5.53 1.14 15.84
CA TYR A 115 -5.04 1.10 17.21
C TYR A 115 -5.40 -0.22 17.92
N GLN A 116 -6.53 -0.82 17.56
CA GLN A 116 -6.99 -2.11 18.08
C GLN A 116 -6.43 -3.31 17.31
N ASP A 117 -5.53 -3.09 16.34
CA ASP A 117 -4.92 -4.19 15.60
C ASP A 117 -3.93 -4.97 16.47
N LYS A 118 -3.91 -6.30 16.32
CA LYS A 118 -3.01 -7.18 17.07
C LYS A 118 -1.55 -6.79 16.95
N PHE A 119 -1.11 -6.38 15.75
CA PHE A 119 0.27 -5.92 15.55
C PHE A 119 0.56 -4.66 16.36
N VAL A 120 -0.39 -3.74 16.49
CA VAL A 120 -0.19 -2.50 17.25
C VAL A 120 -0.25 -2.78 18.75
N LEU A 121 -1.26 -3.54 19.20
CA LEU A 121 -1.47 -3.85 20.62
C LEU A 121 -0.27 -4.57 21.25
N GLN A 122 0.38 -5.50 20.55
CA GLN A 122 1.52 -6.22 21.13
C GLN A 122 2.69 -5.30 21.52
N PHE A 123 2.95 -4.22 20.77
CA PHE A 123 3.99 -3.25 21.13
C PHE A 123 3.54 -2.28 22.22
N MET A 124 2.24 -2.12 22.44
CA MET A 124 1.72 -1.27 23.50
C MET A 124 1.72 -1.97 24.87
N GLU A 125 1.42 -3.27 24.90
CA GLU A 125 1.47 -4.09 26.11
C GLU A 125 2.92 -4.21 26.66
N GLU A 126 3.93 -4.20 25.80
CA GLU A 126 5.34 -4.14 26.20
C GLU A 126 5.72 -2.82 26.90
N VAL A 127 5.09 -1.70 26.51
CA VAL A 127 5.35 -0.38 27.12
C VAL A 127 4.70 -0.26 28.49
N GLU A 128 3.48 -0.77 28.66
CA GLU A 128 2.79 -0.75 29.96
C GLU A 128 3.37 -1.76 30.97
N SER A 129 3.90 -2.89 30.51
CA SER A 129 4.57 -3.86 31.39
C SER A 129 6.00 -3.46 31.79
N SER A 130 6.58 -2.47 31.13
CA SER A 130 7.91 -1.92 31.40
C SER A 130 7.89 -0.61 32.22
N ALA A 131 6.71 -0.12 32.60
CA ALA A 131 6.48 1.09 33.39
C ALA A 131 6.06 0.77 34.84
#